data_AF-A0A8S9KUB2-F1
#
_entry.id   AF-A0A8S9KUB2-F1
#
_cell.length_a   1.000
_cell.length_b   1.000
_cell.length_c   1.000
_cell.angle_alpha   90.00
_cell.angle_beta   90.00
_cell.angle_gamma   90.00
#
_symmetry.space_group_name_H-M   'P 1'
#
loop_
_entity.id
_entity.type
_entity.pdbx_description
1 polymer ?
#
loop_
_entity_poly.entity_id
_entity_poly.type
_entity_poly.pdbx_seq_one_letter_code
_entity_poly.pdbx_strand_id
1 'polypeptide(L)'
;MALSDCCRLANGRLRFPHFPADGFSAFRSCSTATRNISMSASSSSCTNPMAGEEAKGGVTVLPVVEDKYGGVMTEISHPMDPSAFSALLQSSLSSWTLQGKKGVWIKLPRQLIGLAEAAVKEGFWFHHAEKDYLMLVYWIPIEGDTIPSNASHRVGIGAFVINHNKEVLVVQEKTGRFQGQGIWKFPTGVVNEGEYIHDGSVREVKEETGVDTEFVQVLAFRQTHKAFFGKSDLFFVCMLKPLSLEINAQETEIEAAQWMPWDEYTKQPFVQNHELLRYMTAICSAKANGDYEGFTPLRVSAPDQQGNLYFNTRDLR
;
A
#
# COMPACT_ATOMS: atom_id res chain seq x y z
N MET A 1 -10.58 13.69 -37.81
CA MET A 1 -11.24 12.38 -37.65
C MET A 1 -11.57 12.26 -36.17
N ALA A 2 -12.87 12.28 -35.81
CA ALA A 2 -13.34 12.61 -34.47
C ALA A 2 -13.07 11.49 -33.45
N LEU A 3 -12.82 11.87 -32.20
CA LEU A 3 -12.56 11.02 -31.03
C LEU A 3 -13.75 10.13 -30.59
N SER A 4 -14.81 10.02 -31.38
CA SER A 4 -15.96 9.14 -31.10
C SER A 4 -15.70 7.67 -31.42
N ASP A 5 -14.56 7.32 -32.02
CA ASP A 5 -14.26 5.95 -32.50
C ASP A 5 -13.33 5.15 -31.58
N CYS A 6 -12.89 5.69 -30.44
CA CYS A 6 -11.94 4.98 -29.57
C CYS A 6 -12.57 3.86 -28.74
N CYS A 7 -13.90 3.80 -28.60
CA CYS A 7 -14.60 2.69 -27.95
C CYS A 7 -15.92 2.49 -28.68
N ARG A 8 -16.07 1.40 -29.45
CA ARG A 8 -17.36 1.03 -30.03
C ARG A 8 -18.09 0.09 -29.09
N LEU A 9 -19.32 0.44 -28.73
CA LEU A 9 -20.27 -0.47 -28.11
C LEU A 9 -20.69 -1.51 -29.16
N ALA A 10 -20.05 -2.68 -29.13
CA ALA A 10 -20.57 -3.87 -29.80
C ALA A 10 -21.19 -4.77 -28.72
N ASN A 11 -22.50 -4.98 -28.77
CA ASN A 11 -23.26 -5.78 -27.80
C ASN A 11 -23.18 -5.31 -26.34
N GLY A 12 -23.18 -3.99 -26.09
CA GLY A 12 -23.18 -3.42 -24.74
C GLY A 12 -21.88 -3.61 -23.96
N ARG A 13 -20.79 -4.04 -24.61
CA ARG A 13 -19.45 -4.16 -24.02
C ARG A 13 -18.50 -3.15 -24.64
N LEU A 14 -17.77 -2.43 -23.79
CA LEU A 14 -16.63 -1.60 -24.23
C LEU A 14 -15.57 -2.51 -24.86
N ARG A 15 -15.31 -2.31 -26.16
CA ARG A 15 -14.10 -2.83 -26.80
C ARG A 15 -13.07 -1.72 -26.90
N PHE A 16 -11.95 -1.91 -26.23
CA PHE A 16 -10.82 -1.01 -26.42
C PHE A 16 -10.09 -1.33 -27.74
N PRO A 17 -9.53 -0.34 -28.43
CA PRO A 17 -8.69 -0.58 -29.59
C PRO A 17 -7.42 -1.30 -29.11
N HIS A 18 -6.90 -2.20 -29.94
CA HIS A 18 -5.57 -2.75 -29.71
C HIS A 18 -4.55 -1.69 -30.11
N PHE A 19 -3.72 -1.25 -29.16
CA PHE A 19 -2.65 -0.29 -29.43
C PHE A 19 -1.32 -1.05 -29.62
N PRO A 20 -0.39 -0.55 -30.46
CA PRO A 20 0.93 -1.15 -30.57
C PRO A 20 1.64 -1.09 -29.22
N ALA A 21 2.26 -2.19 -28.81
CA ALA A 21 2.96 -2.28 -27.53
C ALA A 21 4.26 -1.46 -27.56
N ASP A 22 4.35 -0.44 -26.71
CA ASP A 22 5.59 0.29 -26.40
C ASP A 22 5.76 0.38 -24.87
N GLY A 23 7.02 0.35 -24.43
CA GLY A 23 7.45 0.01 -23.07
C GLY A 23 6.67 0.59 -21.89
N PHE A 24 6.22 -0.31 -21.00
CA PHE A 24 5.57 0.00 -19.72
C PHE A 24 6.52 0.75 -18.77
N SER A 25 6.34 2.06 -18.59
CA SER A 25 7.09 2.81 -17.55
C SER A 25 6.40 4.09 -17.04
N ALA A 26 5.19 4.46 -17.49
CA ALA A 26 4.64 5.80 -17.24
C ALA A 26 4.40 6.15 -15.75
N PHE A 27 4.22 5.16 -14.88
CA PHE A 27 4.02 5.37 -13.44
C PHE A 27 4.95 4.48 -12.62
N ARG A 28 6.09 5.02 -12.21
CA ARG A 28 6.70 4.64 -10.92
C ARG A 28 6.29 5.75 -9.96
N SER A 29 5.57 5.44 -8.89
CA SER A 29 5.23 6.43 -7.88
C SER A 29 6.52 7.07 -7.36
N CYS A 30 6.67 8.39 -7.53
CA CYS A 30 7.64 9.16 -6.77
C CYS A 30 7.16 9.16 -5.31
N SER A 31 8.05 8.79 -4.40
CA SER A 31 7.82 8.94 -2.98
C SER A 31 8.46 10.26 -2.58
N THR A 32 7.67 11.30 -2.44
CA THR A 32 8.00 12.44 -1.57
C THR A 32 7.58 12.08 -0.14
N ALA A 33 8.24 12.70 0.83
CA ALA A 33 8.30 12.22 2.21
C ALA A 33 6.93 12.28 2.91
N THR A 34 6.40 11.12 3.31
CA THR A 34 5.26 11.05 4.23
C THR A 34 5.65 11.61 5.60
N ARG A 35 5.02 12.73 5.99
CA ARG A 35 5.02 13.21 7.38
C ARG A 35 4.06 12.33 8.19
N ASN A 36 4.61 11.39 8.95
CA ASN A 36 3.82 10.61 9.91
C ASN A 36 3.35 11.51 11.07
N ILE A 37 2.04 11.72 11.15
CA ILE A 37 1.37 12.28 12.32
C ILE A 37 1.27 11.18 13.39
N SER A 38 1.79 11.47 14.59
CA SER A 38 1.73 10.56 15.73
C SER A 38 0.30 10.38 16.22
N MET A 39 -0.24 9.16 16.15
CA MET A 39 -1.43 8.80 16.90
C MET A 39 -1.03 8.27 18.28
N SER A 40 -1.46 8.98 19.32
CA SER A 40 -1.35 8.56 20.71
C SER A 40 -2.29 7.39 20.99
N ALA A 41 -1.74 6.22 21.34
CA ALA A 41 -2.53 5.11 21.85
C ALA A 41 -2.75 5.29 23.37
N SER A 42 -4.03 5.31 23.75
CA SER A 42 -4.53 5.31 25.12
C SER A 42 -4.16 4.01 25.85
N SER A 43 -3.58 4.15 27.04
CA SER A 43 -3.24 3.05 27.94
C SER A 43 -4.48 2.46 28.62
N SER A 44 -4.83 1.22 28.29
CA SER A 44 -5.73 0.41 29.11
C SER A 44 -4.92 -0.42 30.09
N SER A 45 -5.03 -0.09 31.38
CA SER A 45 -4.42 -0.78 32.50
C SER A 45 -5.03 -2.18 32.70
N CYS A 46 -4.20 -3.22 32.69
CA CYS A 46 -4.54 -4.52 33.25
C CYS A 46 -3.61 -4.81 34.43
N THR A 47 -4.22 -5.02 35.59
CA THR A 47 -3.64 -5.23 36.90
C THR A 47 -2.90 -6.57 37.02
N ASN A 48 -1.68 -6.54 37.56
CA ASN A 48 -0.94 -7.71 38.03
C ASN A 48 -1.64 -8.37 39.24
N PRO A 49 -1.43 -9.67 39.41
CA PRO A 49 -1.10 -10.22 40.71
C PRO A 49 0.30 -10.86 40.69
N MET A 50 1.18 -10.35 41.55
CA MET A 50 2.35 -11.10 42.02
C MET A 50 1.88 -12.20 42.97
N ALA A 51 2.39 -13.43 42.79
CA ALA A 51 2.82 -14.31 43.88
C ALA A 51 3.42 -15.62 43.32
N GLY A 52 4.57 -16.02 43.87
CA GLY A 52 4.97 -17.42 43.98
C GLY A 52 6.14 -17.87 43.10
N GLU A 53 7.36 -17.72 43.60
CA GLU A 53 8.47 -18.60 43.22
C GLU A 53 8.18 -20.04 43.67
N GLU A 54 8.13 -20.97 42.72
CA GLU A 54 8.49 -22.36 42.96
C GLU A 54 9.59 -22.76 41.98
N ALA A 55 10.79 -22.97 42.51
CA ALA A 55 11.92 -23.54 41.79
C ALA A 55 11.63 -25.02 41.47
N LYS A 56 11.17 -25.31 40.25
CA LYS A 56 11.38 -26.59 39.59
C LYS A 56 12.52 -26.41 38.59
N GLY A 57 13.44 -27.38 38.50
CA GLY A 57 14.55 -27.39 37.55
C GLY A 57 14.09 -27.46 36.09
N GLY A 58 13.48 -26.37 35.63
CA GLY A 58 12.96 -26.19 34.29
C GLY A 58 13.99 -25.48 33.42
N VAL A 59 14.03 -25.89 32.15
CA VAL A 59 14.78 -25.18 31.10
C VAL A 59 14.22 -23.76 31.01
N THR A 60 15.07 -22.75 31.17
CA THR A 60 14.69 -21.34 30.95
C THR A 60 14.37 -21.15 29.46
N VAL A 61 13.16 -20.72 29.14
CA VAL A 61 12.66 -20.52 27.77
C VAL A 61 12.10 -19.10 27.64
N LEU A 62 12.24 -18.51 26.46
CA LEU A 62 11.67 -17.19 26.17
C LEU A 62 10.14 -17.21 26.30
N PRO A 63 9.52 -16.17 26.89
CA PRO A 63 8.07 -16.05 26.91
C PRO A 63 7.54 -15.87 25.49
N VAL A 64 6.47 -16.57 25.16
CA VAL A 64 5.87 -16.57 23.82
C VAL A 64 4.36 -16.42 23.84
N VAL A 65 3.84 -15.88 22.74
CA VAL A 65 2.44 -15.97 22.35
C VAL A 65 2.33 -16.95 21.19
N GLU A 66 1.41 -17.90 21.28
CA GLU A 66 1.16 -18.87 20.21
C GLU A 66 0.24 -18.28 19.13
N ASP A 67 0.54 -18.56 17.87
CA ASP A 67 -0.37 -18.23 16.76
C ASP A 67 -1.34 -19.38 16.45
N LYS A 68 -2.32 -19.11 15.57
CA LYS A 68 -3.36 -20.08 15.18
C LYS A 68 -2.85 -21.21 14.27
N TYR A 69 -1.58 -21.17 13.86
CA TYR A 69 -0.97 -22.08 12.88
C TYR A 69 0.14 -22.96 13.49
N GLY A 70 0.29 -22.92 14.82
CA GLY A 70 1.29 -23.69 15.56
C GLY A 70 2.68 -23.04 15.60
N GLY A 71 2.78 -21.75 15.28
CA GLY A 71 3.97 -20.93 15.51
C GLY A 71 3.97 -20.24 16.87
N VAL A 72 5.10 -19.62 17.19
CA VAL A 72 5.33 -18.88 18.44
C VAL A 72 5.97 -17.52 18.13
N MET A 73 5.58 -16.50 18.88
CA MET A 73 6.14 -15.15 18.78
C MET A 73 6.64 -14.67 20.14
N THR A 74 7.85 -14.13 20.17
CA THR A 74 8.44 -13.50 21.36
C THR A 74 8.86 -12.07 21.05
N GLU A 75 8.63 -11.16 21.99
CA GLU A 75 9.12 -9.78 21.94
C GLU A 75 10.21 -9.59 23.00
N ILE A 76 11.39 -9.19 22.55
CA ILE A 76 12.51 -8.97 23.45
C ILE A 76 12.33 -7.62 24.12
N SER A 77 12.15 -7.62 25.44
CA SER A 77 11.77 -6.42 26.20
C SER A 77 12.92 -5.78 26.98
N HIS A 78 14.00 -6.52 27.26
CA HIS A 78 15.08 -6.07 28.12
C HIS A 78 16.46 -6.29 27.47
N PRO A 79 17.44 -5.41 27.73
CA PRO A 79 18.82 -5.64 27.32
C PRO A 79 19.37 -6.94 27.89
N MET A 80 20.08 -7.69 27.06
CA MET A 80 20.76 -8.93 27.45
C MET A 80 22.15 -8.97 26.80
N ASP A 81 23.08 -9.71 27.41
CA ASP A 81 24.33 -10.05 26.74
C ASP A 81 24.04 -10.94 25.52
N PRO A 82 24.67 -10.71 24.34
CA PRO A 82 24.42 -11.52 23.15
C PRO A 82 24.67 -13.02 23.33
N SER A 83 25.65 -13.41 24.16
CA SER A 83 25.96 -14.82 24.43
C SER A 83 24.88 -15.44 25.33
N ALA A 84 24.44 -14.70 26.34
CA ALA A 84 23.33 -15.12 27.19
C ALA A 84 22.02 -15.27 26.38
N PHE A 85 21.76 -14.35 25.45
CA PHE A 85 20.62 -14.43 24.54
C PHE A 85 20.70 -15.64 23.61
N SER A 86 21.86 -15.93 23.01
CA SER A 86 22.07 -17.11 22.17
C SER A 86 21.80 -18.41 22.94
N ALA A 87 22.34 -18.56 24.16
CA ALA A 87 22.10 -19.75 24.99
C ALA A 87 20.61 -19.93 25.35
N LEU A 88 19.94 -18.82 25.67
CA LEU A 88 18.50 -18.81 25.94
C LEU A 88 17.68 -19.16 24.69
N LEU A 89 18.06 -18.64 23.53
CA LEU A 89 17.41 -18.90 22.26
C LEU A 89 17.56 -20.37 21.84
N GLN A 90 18.74 -20.97 22.00
CA GLN A 90 18.98 -22.39 21.73
C GLN A 90 18.15 -23.31 22.63
N SER A 91 18.08 -22.98 23.92
CA SER A 91 17.25 -23.70 24.89
C SER A 91 15.76 -23.61 24.52
N SER A 92 15.34 -22.43 24.06
CA SER A 92 13.96 -22.16 23.63
C SER A 92 13.61 -22.92 22.35
N LEU A 93 14.46 -22.87 21.32
CA LEU A 93 14.30 -23.61 20.06
C LEU A 93 14.19 -25.13 20.30
N SER A 94 15.02 -25.67 21.20
CA SER A 94 14.97 -27.08 21.58
C SER A 94 13.62 -27.45 22.21
N SER A 95 13.13 -26.62 23.13
CA SER A 95 11.82 -26.81 23.76
C SER A 95 10.67 -26.71 22.75
N TRP A 96 10.68 -25.71 21.87
CA TRP A 96 9.64 -25.52 20.85
C TRP A 96 9.65 -26.62 19.80
N THR A 97 10.82 -27.16 19.46
CA THR A 97 10.96 -28.32 18.57
C THR A 97 10.29 -29.56 19.17
N LEU A 98 10.53 -29.85 20.45
CA LEU A 98 9.88 -30.97 21.16
C LEU A 98 8.35 -30.80 21.27
N GLN A 99 7.88 -29.56 21.34
CA GLN A 99 6.45 -29.22 21.35
C GLN A 99 5.80 -29.25 19.96
N GLY A 100 6.57 -29.53 18.90
CA GLY A 100 6.08 -29.54 17.52
C GLY A 100 5.67 -28.16 16.98
N LYS A 101 6.28 -27.08 17.50
CA LYS A 101 6.07 -25.73 16.97
C LYS A 101 6.70 -25.59 15.59
N LYS A 102 6.20 -24.63 14.81
CA LYS A 102 6.61 -24.40 13.42
C LYS A 102 7.41 -23.11 13.25
N GLY A 103 6.74 -22.01 12.91
CA GLY A 103 7.36 -20.70 12.74
C GLY A 103 7.67 -20.05 14.08
N VAL A 104 8.89 -19.55 14.24
CA VAL A 104 9.36 -18.83 15.42
C VAL A 104 9.64 -17.39 15.03
N TRP A 105 8.94 -16.45 15.66
CA TRP A 105 9.04 -15.02 15.37
C TRP A 105 9.71 -14.30 16.54
N ILE A 106 10.71 -13.47 16.23
CA ILE A 106 11.37 -12.61 17.21
C ILE A 106 11.15 -11.16 16.79
N LYS A 107 10.36 -10.44 17.60
CA LYS A 107 10.26 -8.99 17.51
C LYS A 107 11.36 -8.37 18.36
N LEU A 108 12.31 -7.71 17.70
CA LEU A 108 13.46 -7.09 18.33
C LEU A 108 13.34 -5.56 18.25
N PRO A 109 13.09 -4.86 19.38
CA PRO A 109 13.06 -3.41 19.41
C PRO A 109 14.38 -2.81 18.92
N ARG A 110 14.31 -1.64 18.28
CA ARG A 110 15.46 -0.94 17.69
C ARG A 110 16.61 -0.73 18.69
N GLN A 111 16.30 -0.49 19.96
CA GLN A 111 17.31 -0.29 21.01
C GLN A 111 18.12 -1.57 21.32
N LEU A 112 17.58 -2.74 20.96
CA LEU A 112 18.17 -4.05 21.22
C LEU A 112 18.76 -4.68 19.96
N ILE A 113 18.98 -3.90 18.89
CA ILE A 113 19.44 -4.39 17.59
C ILE A 113 20.75 -5.19 17.63
N GLY A 114 21.59 -4.97 18.65
CA GLY A 114 22.81 -5.75 18.87
C GLY A 114 22.57 -7.25 19.06
N LEU A 115 21.36 -7.67 19.44
CA LEU A 115 20.97 -9.08 19.56
C LEU A 115 20.61 -9.74 18.21
N ALA A 116 20.42 -8.96 17.15
CA ALA A 116 20.05 -9.50 15.84
C ALA A 116 21.13 -10.43 15.28
N GLU A 117 22.41 -10.10 15.47
CA GLU A 117 23.52 -10.94 15.02
C GLU A 117 23.49 -12.31 15.70
N ALA A 118 23.20 -12.34 17.01
CA ALA A 118 23.08 -13.59 17.76
C ALA A 118 21.91 -14.44 17.24
N ALA A 119 20.74 -13.85 16.98
CA ALA A 119 19.61 -14.59 16.40
C ALA A 119 19.93 -15.14 15.01
N VAL A 120 20.59 -14.36 14.14
CA VAL A 120 20.97 -14.80 12.79
C VAL A 120 21.96 -15.97 12.83
N LYS A 121 22.90 -15.97 13.79
CA LYS A 121 23.83 -17.10 13.99
C LYS A 121 23.10 -18.40 14.38
N GLU A 122 21.95 -18.31 15.04
CA GLU A 122 21.06 -19.45 15.32
C GLU A 122 20.15 -19.83 14.13
N GLY A 123 20.33 -19.20 12.97
CA GLY A 123 19.63 -19.53 11.74
C GLY A 123 18.40 -18.68 11.43
N PHE A 124 18.06 -17.69 12.26
CA PHE A 124 16.97 -16.75 11.94
C PHE A 124 17.32 -15.89 10.72
N TRP A 125 16.32 -15.53 9.92
CA TRP A 125 16.45 -14.55 8.85
C TRP A 125 15.53 -13.35 9.07
N PHE A 126 15.81 -12.26 8.35
CA PHE A 126 14.99 -11.06 8.41
C PHE A 126 13.70 -11.26 7.63
N HIS A 127 12.56 -10.97 8.27
CA HIS A 127 11.27 -10.95 7.60
C HIS A 127 10.90 -9.53 7.18
N HIS A 128 10.79 -8.60 8.14
CA HIS A 128 10.49 -7.20 7.89
C HIS A 128 11.06 -6.31 8.99
N ALA A 129 11.07 -5.00 8.77
CA ALA A 129 11.46 -4.03 9.77
C ALA A 129 10.51 -2.84 9.69
N GLU A 130 10.16 -2.31 10.85
CA GLU A 130 9.48 -1.03 11.00
C GLU A 130 10.44 -0.02 11.63
N LYS A 131 9.99 1.22 11.78
CA LYS A 131 10.80 2.30 12.38
C LYS A 131 11.42 1.91 13.72
N ASP A 132 10.69 1.15 14.53
CA ASP A 132 11.03 0.89 15.93
C ASP A 132 11.37 -0.58 16.23
N TYR A 133 11.31 -1.49 15.26
CA TYR A 133 11.69 -2.90 15.47
C TYR A 133 12.14 -3.63 14.20
N LEU A 134 12.90 -4.70 14.39
CA LEU A 134 13.22 -5.72 13.39
C LEU A 134 12.44 -6.99 13.72
N MET A 135 11.75 -7.57 12.73
CA MET A 135 11.14 -8.90 12.84
C MET A 135 12.05 -9.94 12.20
N LEU A 136 12.51 -10.89 13.00
CA LEU A 136 13.21 -12.08 12.55
C LEU A 136 12.28 -13.29 12.60
N VAL A 137 12.54 -14.26 11.73
CA VAL A 137 11.78 -15.50 11.70
C VAL A 137 12.69 -16.70 11.48
N TYR A 138 12.28 -17.84 12.02
CA TYR A 138 12.91 -19.15 11.82
C TYR A 138 11.84 -20.22 11.63
N TRP A 139 12.10 -21.19 10.76
CA TRP A 139 11.22 -22.33 10.52
C TRP A 139 11.84 -23.61 11.10
N ILE A 140 11.17 -24.20 12.09
CA ILE A 140 11.65 -25.42 12.77
C ILE A 140 11.57 -26.67 11.85
N PRO A 141 10.47 -26.94 11.13
CA PRO A 141 10.36 -28.16 10.33
C PRO A 141 11.38 -28.23 9.19
N ILE A 142 11.82 -29.45 8.87
CA ILE A 142 12.68 -29.71 7.70
C ILE A 142 11.89 -29.62 6.39
N GLU A 143 10.58 -29.89 6.46
CA GLU A 143 9.66 -29.79 5.32
C GLU A 143 9.40 -28.34 4.92
N GLY A 144 8.89 -28.14 3.70
CA GLY A 144 8.77 -26.84 3.04
C GLY A 144 8.24 -25.71 3.94
N ASP A 145 8.98 -24.61 3.96
CA ASP A 145 8.62 -23.39 4.67
C ASP A 145 7.34 -22.77 4.09
N THR A 146 6.35 -22.52 4.96
CA THR A 146 5.08 -21.88 4.62
C THR A 146 4.96 -20.45 5.16
N ILE A 147 6.03 -19.87 5.69
CA ILE A 147 6.06 -18.48 6.13
C ILE A 147 5.79 -17.59 4.91
N PRO A 148 4.74 -16.74 4.96
CA PRO A 148 4.48 -15.81 3.87
C PRO A 148 5.63 -14.81 3.78
N SER A 149 6.03 -14.45 2.57
CA SER A 149 6.96 -13.34 2.37
C SER A 149 6.38 -12.03 2.89
N ASN A 150 7.26 -11.11 3.30
CA ASN A 150 6.86 -9.77 3.70
C ASN A 150 6.15 -8.98 2.58
N ALA A 151 5.59 -7.81 2.94
CA ALA A 151 4.82 -6.95 2.06
C ALA A 151 5.44 -6.88 0.64
N SER A 152 4.68 -7.34 -0.34
CA SER A 152 5.15 -7.61 -1.70
C SER A 152 4.82 -6.51 -2.69
N HIS A 153 3.85 -5.66 -2.34
CA HIS A 153 3.32 -4.61 -3.19
C HIS A 153 3.35 -3.27 -2.48
N ARG A 154 3.66 -2.22 -3.24
CA ARG A 154 3.26 -0.84 -2.91
C ARG A 154 1.90 -0.58 -3.55
N VAL A 155 1.11 0.25 -2.90
CA VAL A 155 -0.20 0.66 -3.40
C VAL A 155 -0.17 2.14 -3.68
N GLY A 156 -0.47 2.52 -4.92
CA GLY A 156 -0.60 3.90 -5.36
C GLY A 156 -1.98 4.19 -5.94
N ILE A 157 -2.31 5.48 -6.03
CA ILE A 157 -3.53 5.96 -6.66
C ILE A 157 -3.20 7.02 -7.71
N GLY A 158 -4.10 7.17 -8.69
CA GLY A 158 -4.20 8.34 -9.54
C GLY A 158 -5.62 8.85 -9.56
N ALA A 159 -5.80 10.14 -9.33
CA ALA A 159 -7.09 10.77 -9.17
C ALA A 159 -7.58 11.42 -10.47
N PHE A 160 -8.58 10.82 -11.11
CA PHE A 160 -9.33 11.44 -12.19
C PHE A 160 -10.43 12.32 -11.58
N VAL A 161 -10.16 13.62 -11.47
CA VAL A 161 -11.10 14.62 -10.95
C VAL A 161 -11.60 15.47 -12.11
N ILE A 162 -12.89 15.36 -12.45
CA ILE A 162 -13.49 16.10 -13.56
C ILE A 162 -14.61 17.02 -13.06
N ASN A 163 -14.61 18.27 -13.52
CA ASN A 163 -15.64 19.25 -13.17
C ASN A 163 -16.80 19.26 -14.21
N HIS A 164 -17.83 20.08 -13.96
CA HIS A 164 -19.00 20.19 -14.83
C HIS A 164 -18.70 20.81 -16.20
N ASN A 165 -17.59 21.53 -16.36
CA ASN A 165 -17.13 22.12 -17.62
C ASN A 165 -16.32 21.13 -18.47
N LYS A 166 -16.22 19.85 -18.07
CA LYS A 166 -15.36 18.83 -18.69
C LYS A 166 -13.88 19.20 -18.66
N GLU A 167 -13.46 19.86 -17.59
CA GLU A 167 -12.05 20.10 -17.29
C GLU A 167 -11.60 19.11 -16.22
N VAL A 168 -10.39 18.57 -16.38
CA VAL A 168 -9.76 17.64 -15.46
C VAL A 168 -8.70 18.36 -14.63
N LEU A 169 -8.65 18.06 -13.33
CA LEU A 169 -7.61 18.55 -12.46
C LEU A 169 -6.29 17.85 -12.79
N VAL A 170 -5.27 18.64 -13.09
CA VAL A 170 -3.94 18.13 -13.45
C VAL A 170 -2.84 18.90 -12.73
N VAL A 171 -1.72 18.23 -12.53
CA VAL A 171 -0.53 18.77 -11.86
C VAL A 171 0.72 18.53 -12.69
N GLN A 172 1.72 19.38 -12.47
CA GLN A 172 3.11 19.20 -12.87
C GLN A 172 3.97 18.97 -11.63
N GLU A 173 4.80 17.94 -11.64
CA GLU A 173 5.71 17.64 -10.53
C GLU A 173 6.87 18.65 -10.51
N LYS A 174 7.15 19.26 -9.37
CA LYS A 174 8.33 20.12 -9.16
C LYS A 174 9.63 19.34 -9.00
N THR A 175 9.52 18.09 -8.56
CA THR A 175 10.66 17.20 -8.35
C THR A 175 10.34 15.80 -8.87
N GLY A 176 11.35 15.05 -9.27
CA GLY A 176 11.18 13.66 -9.72
C GLY A 176 11.38 13.50 -11.22
N ARG A 177 10.78 12.45 -11.78
CA ARG A 177 11.06 12.03 -13.16
C ARG A 177 10.62 13.06 -14.20
N PHE A 178 9.55 13.81 -13.93
CA PHE A 178 8.95 14.72 -14.89
C PHE A 178 9.27 16.19 -14.64
N GLN A 179 10.16 16.48 -13.68
CA GLN A 179 10.60 17.84 -13.35
C GLN A 179 11.07 18.59 -14.60
N GLY A 180 10.52 19.79 -14.83
CA GLY A 180 10.88 20.67 -15.95
C GLY A 180 10.52 20.15 -17.34
N GLN A 181 9.75 19.06 -17.45
CA GLN A 181 9.31 18.52 -18.75
C GLN A 181 7.97 19.10 -19.21
N GLY A 182 7.28 19.86 -18.35
CA GLY A 182 5.98 20.46 -18.66
C GLY A 182 4.85 19.44 -18.84
N ILE A 183 5.01 18.21 -18.35
CA ILE A 183 4.02 17.13 -18.51
C ILE A 183 2.91 17.27 -17.47
N TRP A 184 1.68 17.42 -17.95
CA TRP A 184 0.50 17.42 -17.08
C TRP A 184 0.00 16.00 -16.85
N LYS A 185 -0.11 15.61 -15.59
CA LYS A 185 -0.63 14.31 -15.15
C LYS A 185 -1.78 14.49 -14.15
N PHE A 186 -2.51 13.42 -13.88
CA PHE A 186 -3.43 13.38 -12.75
C PHE A 186 -2.66 13.56 -11.43
N PRO A 187 -3.29 14.10 -10.38
CA PRO A 187 -2.79 13.95 -9.03
C PRO A 187 -2.56 12.48 -8.69
N THR A 188 -1.43 12.16 -8.06
CA THR A 188 -1.06 10.76 -7.76
C THR A 188 -0.30 10.67 -6.46
N GLY A 189 -0.53 9.61 -5.70
CA GLY A 189 0.33 9.33 -4.56
C GLY A 189 0.23 7.90 -4.06
N VAL A 190 0.71 7.68 -2.85
CA VAL A 190 0.84 6.34 -2.24
C VAL A 190 -0.22 6.21 -1.15
N VAL A 191 -0.86 5.05 -1.07
CA VAL A 191 -1.78 4.75 0.04
C VAL A 191 -0.94 4.42 1.27
N ASN A 192 -1.20 5.13 2.36
CA ASN A 192 -0.50 4.93 3.63
C ASN A 192 -0.87 3.60 4.29
N GLU A 193 -0.03 3.13 5.21
CA GLU A 193 -0.36 1.95 6.02
C GLU A 193 -1.67 2.19 6.80
N GLY A 194 -2.60 1.24 6.71
CA GLY A 194 -3.91 1.32 7.36
C GLY A 194 -4.93 2.26 6.67
N GLU A 195 -4.55 2.95 5.58
CA GLU A 195 -5.42 3.86 4.84
C GLU A 195 -6.25 3.13 3.78
N TYR A 196 -7.52 3.53 3.61
CA TYR A 196 -8.33 3.01 2.50
C TYR A 196 -7.99 3.70 1.18
N ILE A 197 -8.05 2.96 0.07
CA ILE A 197 -7.75 3.45 -1.28
C ILE A 197 -8.54 4.73 -1.61
N HIS A 198 -9.83 4.79 -1.27
CA HIS A 198 -10.65 5.96 -1.53
C HIS A 198 -10.26 7.16 -0.66
N ASP A 199 -9.95 6.95 0.61
CA ASP A 199 -9.48 8.01 1.51
C ASP A 199 -8.13 8.58 1.05
N GLY A 200 -7.19 7.69 0.69
CA GLY A 200 -5.91 8.08 0.11
C GLY A 200 -6.10 8.91 -1.17
N SER A 201 -7.04 8.52 -2.04
CA SER A 201 -7.30 9.30 -3.26
C SER A 201 -7.83 10.72 -2.99
N VAL A 202 -8.66 10.90 -1.95
CA VAL A 202 -9.17 12.23 -1.54
C VAL A 202 -8.06 13.05 -0.88
N ARG A 203 -7.28 12.43 0.02
CA ARG A 203 -6.15 13.07 0.70
C ARG A 203 -5.13 13.59 -0.30
N GLU A 204 -4.67 12.76 -1.24
CA GLU A 204 -3.64 13.12 -2.21
C GLU A 204 -4.05 14.31 -3.08
N VAL A 205 -5.31 14.37 -3.53
CA VAL A 205 -5.81 15.54 -4.26
C VAL A 205 -5.77 16.79 -3.38
N LYS A 206 -6.19 16.67 -2.12
CA LYS A 206 -6.21 17.79 -1.18
C LYS A 206 -4.80 18.30 -0.88
N GLU A 207 -3.85 17.40 -0.67
CA GLU A 207 -2.44 17.72 -0.38
C GLU A 207 -1.78 18.41 -1.58
N GLU A 208 -1.88 17.83 -2.77
CA GLU A 208 -1.19 18.40 -3.95
C GLU A 208 -1.82 19.72 -4.44
N THR A 209 -3.15 19.85 -4.38
CA THR A 209 -3.88 20.92 -5.10
C THR A 209 -4.76 21.82 -4.23
N GLY A 210 -5.00 21.46 -2.97
CA GLY A 210 -5.92 22.16 -2.09
C GLY A 210 -7.41 21.93 -2.39
N VAL A 211 -7.75 21.23 -3.48
CA VAL A 211 -9.14 20.99 -3.91
C VAL A 211 -9.81 19.94 -3.02
N ASP A 212 -11.00 20.26 -2.52
CA ASP A 212 -11.85 19.31 -1.79
C ASP A 212 -12.59 18.43 -2.79
N THR A 213 -12.61 17.12 -2.53
CA THR A 213 -13.22 16.14 -3.42
C THR A 213 -14.02 15.10 -2.66
N GLU A 214 -15.00 14.50 -3.34
CA GLU A 214 -15.68 13.29 -2.90
C GLU A 214 -15.27 12.11 -3.80
N PHE A 215 -14.96 10.97 -3.18
CA PHE A 215 -14.67 9.75 -3.93
C PHE A 215 -15.95 9.24 -4.63
N VAL A 216 -15.79 8.81 -5.89
CA VAL A 216 -16.88 8.23 -6.67
C VAL A 216 -16.65 6.72 -6.82
N GLN A 217 -15.61 6.32 -7.56
CA GLN A 217 -15.35 4.91 -7.89
C GLN A 217 -13.87 4.64 -8.19
N VAL A 218 -13.44 3.40 -7.96
CA VAL A 218 -12.23 2.87 -8.61
C VAL A 218 -12.61 2.49 -10.04
N LEU A 219 -11.98 3.10 -11.04
CA LEU A 219 -12.26 2.81 -12.45
C LEU A 219 -11.43 1.64 -12.99
N ALA A 220 -10.20 1.53 -12.55
CA ALA A 220 -9.29 0.49 -12.97
C ALA A 220 -8.16 0.33 -11.95
N PHE A 221 -7.44 -0.77 -12.04
CA PHE A 221 -6.13 -0.88 -11.41
C PHE A 221 -5.15 -1.57 -12.37
N ARG A 222 -3.88 -1.27 -12.22
CA ARG A 222 -2.78 -1.95 -12.91
C ARG A 222 -1.85 -2.60 -11.89
N GLN A 223 -1.19 -3.66 -12.33
CA GLN A 223 -0.06 -4.25 -11.61
C GLN A 223 1.20 -4.11 -12.46
N THR A 224 2.32 -3.75 -11.82
CA THR A 224 3.65 -3.79 -12.45
C THR A 224 4.68 -4.38 -11.50
N HIS A 225 5.70 -5.04 -12.03
CA HIS A 225 6.74 -5.70 -11.24
C HIS A 225 8.05 -4.92 -11.25
N LYS A 226 8.95 -5.23 -10.31
CA LYS A 226 10.31 -4.66 -10.21
C LYS A 226 10.30 -3.12 -10.14
N ALA A 227 9.37 -2.59 -9.34
CA ALA A 227 9.24 -1.16 -9.07
C ALA A 227 10.29 -0.74 -8.02
N PHE A 228 9.87 -0.46 -6.80
CA PHE A 228 10.73 0.03 -5.71
C PHE A 228 11.30 -1.13 -4.91
N PHE A 229 12.61 -1.18 -4.72
CA PHE A 229 13.33 -2.28 -4.03
C PHE A 229 12.94 -3.70 -4.51
N GLY A 230 12.70 -3.87 -5.82
CA GLY A 230 12.31 -5.15 -6.40
C GLY A 230 10.86 -5.58 -6.13
N LYS A 231 10.08 -4.80 -5.38
CA LYS A 231 8.67 -5.06 -5.09
C LYS A 231 7.77 -4.75 -6.29
N SER A 232 6.54 -5.23 -6.23
CA SER A 232 5.50 -4.92 -7.22
C SER A 232 4.73 -3.65 -6.84
N ASP A 233 3.99 -3.09 -7.78
CA ASP A 233 3.18 -1.88 -7.61
C ASP A 233 1.76 -2.18 -8.09
N LEU A 234 0.78 -1.90 -7.23
CA LEU A 234 -0.64 -1.84 -7.57
C LEU A 234 -1.04 -0.38 -7.65
N PHE A 235 -1.56 0.05 -8.79
CA PHE A 235 -1.93 1.45 -8.99
C PHE A 235 -3.40 1.56 -9.40
N PHE A 236 -4.18 2.25 -8.58
CA PHE A 236 -5.62 2.40 -8.73
C PHE A 236 -5.98 3.74 -9.37
N VAL A 237 -6.75 3.71 -10.45
CA VAL A 237 -7.33 4.90 -11.06
C VAL A 237 -8.65 5.18 -10.37
N CYS A 238 -8.73 6.24 -9.59
CA CYS A 238 -9.90 6.62 -8.82
C CYS A 238 -10.59 7.82 -9.48
N MET A 239 -11.90 7.74 -9.69
CA MET A 239 -12.71 8.88 -10.04
C MET A 239 -13.13 9.60 -8.77
N LEU A 240 -12.96 10.92 -8.77
CA LEU A 240 -13.46 11.80 -7.75
C LEU A 240 -14.27 12.94 -8.38
N LYS A 241 -15.15 13.53 -7.60
CA LYS A 241 -15.91 14.72 -7.97
C LYS A 241 -15.44 15.89 -7.12
N PRO A 242 -15.16 17.07 -7.72
CA PRO A 242 -14.79 18.24 -6.96
C PRO A 242 -15.97 18.79 -6.14
N LEU A 243 -15.67 19.16 -4.90
CA LEU A 243 -16.55 19.91 -3.99
C LEU A 243 -16.17 21.41 -3.97
N SER A 244 -14.92 21.73 -4.31
CA SER A 244 -14.42 23.09 -4.55
C SER A 244 -13.67 23.17 -5.88
N LEU A 245 -13.45 24.38 -6.39
CA LEU A 245 -12.71 24.61 -7.65
C LEU A 245 -11.46 25.47 -7.46
N GLU A 246 -11.30 26.08 -6.29
CA GLU A 246 -10.12 26.88 -5.96
C GLU A 246 -8.91 25.97 -5.79
N ILE A 247 -7.85 26.27 -6.53
CA ILE A 247 -6.59 25.55 -6.50
C ILE A 247 -5.63 26.32 -5.60
N ASN A 248 -5.11 25.63 -4.60
CA ASN A 248 -4.02 26.08 -3.75
C ASN A 248 -2.95 24.99 -3.74
N ALA A 249 -2.07 25.04 -4.73
CA ALA A 249 -1.07 24.00 -4.96
C ALA A 249 0.00 24.00 -3.85
N GLN A 250 0.42 22.82 -3.41
CA GLN A 250 1.51 22.68 -2.47
C GLN A 250 2.85 22.92 -3.16
N GLU A 251 3.42 24.10 -2.96
CA GLU A 251 4.63 24.57 -3.66
C GLU A 251 5.90 23.74 -3.41
N THR A 252 5.93 22.85 -2.41
CA THR A 252 7.11 22.00 -2.17
C THR A 252 7.22 20.87 -3.20
N GLU A 253 6.10 20.37 -3.71
CA GLU A 253 6.05 19.16 -4.55
C GLU A 253 5.47 19.44 -5.94
N ILE A 254 4.59 20.43 -6.06
CA ILE A 254 3.88 20.76 -7.29
C ILE A 254 4.43 22.05 -7.89
N GLU A 255 4.80 21.98 -9.18
CA GLU A 255 5.27 23.12 -9.95
C GLU A 255 4.10 23.99 -10.40
N ALA A 256 3.02 23.35 -10.85
CA ALA A 256 1.78 23.99 -11.25
C ALA A 256 0.60 23.02 -11.16
N ALA A 257 -0.60 23.55 -10.93
CA ALA A 257 -1.86 22.82 -10.96
C ALA A 257 -2.92 23.63 -11.69
N GLN A 258 -3.77 22.98 -12.48
CA GLN A 258 -4.86 23.65 -13.20
C GLN A 258 -6.03 22.73 -13.53
N TRP A 259 -7.17 23.34 -13.82
CA TRP A 259 -8.26 22.70 -14.55
C TRP A 259 -7.94 22.76 -16.04
N MET A 260 -7.64 21.60 -16.64
CA MET A 260 -7.31 21.49 -18.06
C MET A 260 -8.50 20.90 -18.83
N PRO A 261 -8.91 21.45 -19.98
CA PRO A 261 -9.94 20.82 -20.82
C PRO A 261 -9.61 19.36 -21.12
N TRP A 262 -10.57 18.44 -20.94
CA TRP A 262 -10.35 17.00 -21.13
C TRP A 262 -9.75 16.65 -22.51
N ASP A 263 -10.26 17.31 -23.55
CA ASP A 263 -9.78 17.15 -24.92
C ASP A 263 -8.34 17.64 -25.13
N GLU A 264 -7.89 18.60 -24.32
CA GLU A 264 -6.50 19.07 -24.33
C GLU A 264 -5.60 18.05 -23.62
N TYR A 265 -5.99 17.61 -22.42
CA TYR A 265 -5.27 16.61 -21.65
C TYR A 265 -5.03 15.33 -22.45
N THR A 266 -6.08 14.81 -23.09
CA THR A 266 -6.00 13.57 -23.88
C THR A 266 -5.10 13.72 -25.09
N LYS A 267 -5.00 14.91 -25.69
CA LYS A 267 -4.15 15.17 -26.87
C LYS A 267 -2.68 15.39 -26.54
N GLN A 268 -2.29 15.48 -25.27
CA GLN A 268 -0.87 15.59 -24.90
C GLN A 268 -0.05 14.47 -25.53
N PRO A 269 1.11 14.78 -26.16
CA PRO A 269 1.97 13.74 -26.76
C PRO A 269 2.37 12.65 -25.78
N PHE A 270 2.62 13.01 -24.51
CA PHE A 270 2.90 12.06 -23.45
C PHE A 270 1.75 11.04 -23.25
N VAL A 271 0.50 11.48 -23.24
CA VAL A 271 -0.67 10.61 -23.10
C VAL A 271 -0.85 9.73 -24.34
N GLN A 272 -0.68 10.29 -25.54
CA GLN A 272 -0.87 9.57 -26.80
C GLN A 272 0.23 8.54 -27.10
N ASN A 273 1.45 8.77 -26.62
CA ASN A 273 2.59 7.89 -26.90
C ASN A 273 2.75 6.75 -25.89
N HIS A 274 1.93 6.69 -24.84
CA HIS A 274 1.99 5.61 -23.84
C HIS A 274 0.71 4.79 -23.84
N GLU A 275 0.81 3.52 -24.23
CA GLU A 275 -0.33 2.59 -24.34
C GLU A 275 -1.20 2.56 -23.08
N LEU A 276 -0.59 2.42 -21.91
CA LEU A 276 -1.30 2.42 -20.62
C LEU A 276 -2.15 3.68 -20.42
N LEU A 277 -1.61 4.86 -20.76
CA LEU A 277 -2.32 6.13 -20.60
C LEU A 277 -3.50 6.23 -21.57
N ARG A 278 -3.38 5.65 -22.78
CA ARG A 278 -4.49 5.59 -23.74
C ARG A 278 -5.63 4.72 -23.22
N TYR A 279 -5.34 3.57 -22.62
CA TYR A 279 -6.36 2.74 -21.99
C TYR A 279 -7.00 3.46 -20.78
N MET A 280 -6.18 4.07 -19.91
CA MET A 280 -6.68 4.83 -18.76
C MET A 280 -7.61 5.98 -19.19
N THR A 281 -7.21 6.78 -20.18
CA THR A 281 -8.03 7.89 -20.69
C THR A 281 -9.29 7.42 -21.41
N ALA A 282 -9.25 6.27 -22.12
CA ALA A 282 -10.46 5.67 -22.69
C ALA A 282 -11.47 5.25 -21.61
N ILE A 283 -11.00 4.65 -20.51
CA ILE A 283 -11.83 4.29 -19.36
C ILE A 283 -12.43 5.55 -18.70
N CYS A 284 -11.60 6.57 -18.43
CA CYS A 284 -12.07 7.83 -17.85
C CYS A 284 -13.12 8.51 -18.75
N SER A 285 -12.91 8.52 -20.08
CA SER A 285 -13.87 9.07 -21.05
C SER A 285 -15.19 8.30 -21.02
N ALA A 286 -15.13 6.98 -21.04
CA ALA A 286 -16.32 6.14 -20.98
C ALA A 286 -17.10 6.34 -19.67
N LYS A 287 -16.41 6.50 -18.54
CA LYS A 287 -17.07 6.82 -17.27
C LYS A 287 -17.71 8.21 -17.28
N ALA A 288 -17.00 9.22 -17.78
CA ALA A 288 -17.53 10.60 -17.87
C ALA A 288 -18.78 10.69 -18.78
N ASN A 289 -18.90 9.80 -19.76
CA ASN A 289 -20.08 9.70 -20.63
C ASN A 289 -21.21 8.82 -20.07
N GLY A 290 -20.99 8.12 -18.94
CA GLY A 290 -21.97 7.20 -18.35
C GLY A 290 -21.96 5.78 -18.94
N ASP A 291 -21.03 5.47 -19.84
CA ASP A 291 -20.92 4.16 -20.52
C ASP A 291 -20.14 3.12 -19.71
N TYR A 292 -19.40 3.56 -18.68
CA TYR A 292 -18.58 2.71 -17.82
C TYR A 292 -19.00 2.83 -16.36
N GLU A 293 -19.03 1.71 -15.66
CA GLU A 293 -19.27 1.67 -14.22
C GLU A 293 -18.08 1.02 -13.52
N GLY A 294 -17.48 1.76 -12.58
CA GLY A 294 -16.35 1.29 -11.79
C GLY A 294 -16.79 0.54 -10.53
N PHE A 295 -15.90 0.48 -9.55
CA PHE A 295 -16.13 -0.20 -8.28
C PHE A 295 -16.33 0.79 -7.15
N THR A 296 -17.43 0.64 -6.41
CA THR A 296 -17.74 1.42 -5.21
C THR A 296 -17.38 0.62 -3.95
N PRO A 297 -16.86 1.25 -2.89
CA PRO A 297 -16.63 0.60 -1.62
C PRO A 297 -17.96 0.32 -0.90
N LEU A 298 -18.08 -0.89 -0.35
CA LEU A 298 -19.08 -1.24 0.64
C LEU A 298 -18.35 -1.61 1.94
N ARG A 299 -18.73 -0.94 3.02
CA ARG A 299 -18.20 -1.23 4.35
C ARG A 299 -18.52 -2.68 4.72
N VAL A 300 -17.48 -3.43 5.09
CA VAL A 300 -17.61 -4.80 5.61
C VAL A 300 -16.87 -4.90 6.94
N SER A 301 -17.40 -5.71 7.85
CA SER A 301 -16.81 -5.92 9.17
C SER A 301 -16.88 -7.39 9.59
N ALA A 302 -15.80 -7.88 10.16
CA ALA A 302 -15.70 -9.10 10.94
C ALA A 302 -15.37 -8.72 12.41
N PRO A 303 -15.52 -9.63 13.39
CA PRO A 303 -15.31 -9.31 14.81
C PRO A 303 -13.96 -8.65 15.14
N ASP A 304 -12.92 -8.93 14.36
CA ASP A 304 -11.55 -8.45 14.55
C ASP A 304 -11.04 -7.57 13.38
N GLN A 305 -11.88 -7.28 12.37
CA GLN A 305 -11.42 -6.61 11.15
C GLN A 305 -12.50 -5.70 10.56
N GLN A 306 -12.09 -4.50 10.12
CA GLN A 306 -12.92 -3.60 9.33
C GLN A 306 -12.28 -3.37 7.97
N GLY A 307 -13.10 -3.40 6.91
CA GLY A 307 -12.61 -3.24 5.55
C GLY A 307 -13.67 -2.70 4.60
N ASN A 308 -13.31 -2.70 3.32
CA ASN A 308 -14.20 -2.29 2.24
C ASN A 308 -14.11 -3.31 1.10
N LEU A 309 -15.27 -3.79 0.64
CA LEU A 309 -15.39 -4.56 -0.60
C LEU A 309 -15.65 -3.58 -1.75
N TYR A 310 -14.77 -3.56 -2.74
CA TYR A 310 -14.92 -2.73 -3.94
C TYR A 310 -15.52 -3.56 -5.06
N PHE A 311 -16.73 -3.21 -5.53
CA PHE A 311 -17.39 -3.97 -6.59
C PHE A 311 -18.26 -3.08 -7.48
N ASN A 312 -18.59 -3.59 -8.67
CA ASN A 312 -19.50 -2.95 -9.60
C ASN A 312 -20.95 -3.10 -9.12
N THR A 313 -21.58 -2.00 -8.75
CA THR A 313 -22.97 -2.00 -8.23
C THR A 313 -24.03 -2.10 -9.32
N ARG A 314 -23.71 -1.76 -10.57
CA ARG A 314 -24.65 -1.86 -11.69
C ARG A 314 -24.93 -3.30 -12.05
N ASP A 315 -23.91 -4.14 -12.07
CA ASP A 315 -24.02 -5.53 -12.53
C ASP A 315 -24.56 -6.49 -11.44
N LEU A 316 -24.79 -5.99 -10.23
CA LEU A 316 -25.46 -6.71 -9.14
C LEU A 316 -26.95 -6.35 -8.96
N ARG A 317 -27.48 -5.40 -9.74
CA ARG A 317 -28.89 -4.99 -9.70
C ARG A 317 -29.73 -5.70 -10.76
#